data_AF-A0A946UNJ0-F1
#
_entry.id   AF-A0A946UNJ0-F1
#
_cell.length_a   1.000
_cell.length_b   1.000
_cell.length_c   1.000
_cell.angle_alpha   90.00
_cell.angle_beta   90.00
_cell.angle_gamma   90.00
#
_symmetry.space_group_name_H-M   'P 1'
#
loop_
_entity.id
_entity.type
_entity.pdbx_description
1 polymer ?
#
loop_
_entity_poly.entity_id
_entity_poly.type
_entity_poly.pdbx_seq_one_letter_code
_entity_poly.pdbx_strand_id
1 'polypeptide(L)'
;DEYLLPVAGLGPFEQVDIPLVGTDNFDFMIEGVPNLIAAQSDANYASNYHAESDTFDKVDQRQLRLNSAIAAAVIWGFANDSARLPRHTHAEVQALIDKSDLQQQMQNFAVWGDWVSATRGRH
;
A
#
# COMPACT_ATOMS: atom_id res chain seq x y z
N ASP A 1 1.45 -7.12 13.29
CA ASP A 1 0.47 -6.50 14.22
C ASP A 1 1.04 -5.98 15.55
N GLU A 2 2.33 -6.16 15.87
CA GLU A 2 2.90 -5.63 17.12
C GLU A 2 2.62 -4.12 17.32
N TYR A 3 2.80 -3.31 16.27
CA TYR A 3 2.55 -1.86 16.33
C TYR A 3 1.06 -1.48 16.43
N LEU A 4 0.16 -2.44 16.28
CA LEU A 4 -1.28 -2.25 16.43
C LEU A 4 -1.76 -2.59 17.86
N LEU A 5 -0.91 -3.15 18.72
CA LEU A 5 -1.28 -3.50 20.10
C LEU A 5 -1.90 -2.33 20.88
N PRO A 6 -1.39 -1.08 20.82
CA PRO A 6 -1.99 0.05 21.53
C PRO A 6 -3.42 0.38 21.08
N VAL A 7 -3.80 -0.05 19.88
CA VAL A 7 -5.10 0.20 19.26
C VAL A 7 -5.87 -1.10 18.99
N ALA A 8 -5.52 -2.22 19.63
CA ALA A 8 -6.10 -3.54 19.35
C ALA A 8 -7.64 -3.58 19.40
N GLY A 9 -8.25 -2.76 20.25
CA GLY A 9 -9.72 -2.64 20.35
C GLY A 9 -10.40 -1.93 19.17
N LEU A 10 -9.65 -1.38 18.22
CA LEU A 10 -10.17 -0.75 17.01
C LEU A 10 -10.28 -1.73 15.83
N GLY A 11 -9.82 -2.97 16.00
CA GLY A 11 -9.86 -4.03 14.99
C GLY A 11 -11.21 -4.72 14.83
N PRO A 12 -11.30 -5.76 13.96
CA PRO A 12 -10.18 -6.58 13.46
C PRO A 12 -9.30 -5.86 12.44
N PHE A 13 -8.02 -6.21 12.41
CA PHE A 13 -7.06 -5.75 11.41
C PHE A 13 -6.79 -6.89 10.43
N GLU A 14 -7.09 -6.67 9.16
CA GLU A 14 -6.77 -7.61 8.09
C GLU A 14 -5.50 -7.15 7.39
N GLN A 15 -4.55 -8.07 7.22
CA GLN A 15 -3.31 -7.84 6.50
C GLN A 15 -3.36 -8.62 5.20
N VAL A 16 -3.09 -7.95 4.08
CA VAL A 16 -3.06 -8.56 2.76
C VAL A 16 -1.67 -8.35 2.17
N ASP A 17 -0.95 -9.44 1.92
CA ASP A 17 0.39 -9.42 1.31
C ASP A 17 0.25 -9.59 -0.21
N ILE A 18 -0.13 -8.51 -0.89
CA ILE A 18 -0.25 -8.46 -2.34
C ILE A 18 0.45 -7.21 -2.89
N PRO A 19 1.12 -7.30 -4.05
CA PRO A 19 1.59 -6.12 -4.76
C PRO A 19 0.41 -5.40 -5.43
N LEU A 20 0.53 -4.08 -5.55
CA LEU A 20 -0.49 -3.24 -6.18
C LEU A 20 0.15 -2.16 -7.05
N VAL A 21 -0.46 -1.90 -8.19
CA VAL A 21 -0.26 -0.70 -9.03
C VAL A 21 -1.51 0.18 -8.92
N GLY A 22 -1.35 1.49 -9.00
CA GLY A 22 -2.47 2.45 -8.96
C GLY A 22 -2.50 3.35 -7.73
N THR A 23 -1.47 3.28 -6.88
CA THR A 23 -1.18 4.27 -5.84
C THR A 23 0.33 4.55 -5.82
N ASP A 24 0.75 5.54 -5.03
CA ASP A 24 2.13 6.04 -5.01
C ASP A 24 3.14 5.03 -4.43
N ASN A 25 2.66 3.91 -3.87
CA ASN A 25 3.51 2.84 -3.34
C ASN A 25 4.38 2.17 -4.43
N PHE A 26 3.91 2.17 -5.69
CA PHE A 26 4.49 1.37 -6.76
C PHE A 26 5.98 1.68 -6.99
N ASP A 27 6.34 2.96 -7.08
CA ASP A 27 7.72 3.37 -7.37
C ASP A 27 8.69 2.98 -6.23
N PHE A 28 8.19 2.93 -4.99
CA PHE A 28 8.96 2.41 -3.85
C PHE A 28 9.10 0.89 -3.93
N MET A 29 7.99 0.19 -4.17
CA MET A 29 7.95 -1.27 -4.26
C MET A 29 8.89 -1.80 -5.35
N ILE A 30 8.85 -1.21 -6.54
CA ILE A 30 9.62 -1.68 -7.69
C ILE A 30 11.13 -1.42 -7.52
N GLU A 31 11.51 -0.39 -6.74
CA GLU A 31 12.89 -0.11 -6.32
C GLU A 31 13.28 -0.87 -5.03
N GLY A 32 12.48 -1.87 -4.65
CA GLY A 32 12.73 -2.79 -3.55
C GLY A 32 12.48 -2.21 -2.15
N VAL A 33 11.91 -1.02 -2.03
CA VAL A 33 11.60 -0.41 -0.72
C VAL A 33 10.31 -1.02 -0.16
N PRO A 34 10.36 -1.70 1.00
CA PRO A 34 9.16 -2.22 1.67
C PRO A 34 8.21 -1.08 2.00
N ASN A 35 6.92 -1.27 1.72
CA ASN A 35 5.88 -0.28 1.99
C ASN A 35 4.59 -0.97 2.40
N LEU A 36 3.65 -0.16 2.90
CA LEU A 36 2.33 -0.57 3.32
C LEU A 36 1.31 0.36 2.66
N ILE A 37 0.16 -0.21 2.32
CA ILE A 37 -1.01 0.51 1.82
C ILE A 37 -2.13 0.26 2.81
N ALA A 38 -2.93 1.29 3.11
CA ALA A 38 -4.13 1.09 3.91
C ALA A 38 -5.15 0.29 3.09
N ALA A 39 -5.36 -0.98 3.47
CA ALA A 39 -6.43 -1.79 2.91
C ALA A 39 -7.77 -1.32 3.48
N GLN A 40 -8.59 -0.70 2.63
CA GLN A 40 -9.90 -0.16 3.00
C GLN A 40 -11.00 -0.90 2.23
N SER A 41 -12.17 -1.05 2.84
CA SER A 41 -13.35 -1.56 2.14
C SER A 41 -13.84 -0.54 1.11
N ASP A 42 -14.27 -1.02 -0.06
CA ASP A 42 -14.76 -0.17 -1.16
C ASP A 42 -15.88 0.79 -0.74
N ALA A 43 -16.78 0.40 0.18
CA ALA A 43 -17.88 1.25 0.67
C ALA A 43 -18.60 2.05 -0.45
N ASN A 44 -18.47 3.38 -0.45
CA ASN A 44 -19.01 4.29 -1.46
C ASN A 44 -17.91 4.85 -2.40
N TYR A 45 -16.72 4.27 -2.40
CA TYR A 45 -15.58 4.73 -3.18
C TYR A 45 -15.90 4.70 -4.67
N ALA A 46 -16.24 3.53 -5.22
CA ALA A 46 -16.46 3.37 -6.67
C ALA A 46 -17.61 4.26 -7.23
N SER A 47 -18.60 4.60 -6.40
CA SER A 47 -19.71 5.46 -6.82
C SER A 47 -19.39 6.95 -6.80
N ASN A 48 -18.34 7.37 -6.07
CA ASN A 48 -17.94 8.78 -5.96
C ASN A 48 -16.57 9.06 -6.59
N TYR A 49 -15.76 8.04 -6.86
CA TYR A 49 -14.41 8.21 -7.39
C TYR A 49 -14.43 8.98 -8.72
N HIS A 50 -13.69 10.09 -8.77
CA HIS A 50 -13.68 11.04 -9.90
C HIS A 50 -15.06 11.61 -10.30
N ALA A 51 -16.03 11.62 -9.37
CA ALA A 51 -17.34 12.22 -9.60
C ALA A 51 -17.46 13.57 -8.89
N GLU A 52 -18.35 14.43 -9.40
CA GLU A 52 -18.71 15.70 -8.74
C GLU A 52 -19.32 15.48 -7.34
N SER A 53 -19.88 14.29 -7.09
CA SER A 53 -20.42 13.90 -5.79
C SER A 53 -19.37 13.56 -4.74
N ASP A 54 -18.08 13.57 -5.08
CA ASP A 54 -16.96 13.38 -4.14
C ASP A 54 -16.78 14.63 -3.26
N THR A 55 -17.70 14.78 -2.32
CA THR A 55 -17.81 15.93 -1.43
C THR A 55 -17.68 15.52 0.03
N PHE A 56 -17.38 16.48 0.91
CA PHE A 56 -17.07 16.20 2.32
C PHE A 56 -18.16 15.43 3.07
N ASP A 57 -19.42 15.54 2.68
CA ASP A 57 -20.52 14.77 3.28
C ASP A 57 -20.44 13.26 3.01
N LYS A 58 -19.60 12.80 2.07
CA LYS A 58 -19.32 11.37 1.84
C LYS A 58 -18.31 10.79 2.81
N VAL A 59 -17.59 11.65 3.55
CA VAL A 59 -16.56 11.23 4.51
C VAL A 59 -17.23 10.68 5.77
N ASP A 60 -17.04 9.39 6.03
CA ASP A 60 -17.38 8.79 7.31
C ASP A 60 -16.42 9.29 8.40
N GLN A 61 -16.92 10.19 9.24
CA GLN A 61 -16.15 10.81 10.32
C GLN A 61 -15.68 9.82 11.38
N ARG A 62 -16.42 8.71 11.59
CA ARG A 62 -16.00 7.65 12.51
C ARG A 62 -14.82 6.90 11.91
N GLN A 63 -14.91 6.48 10.66
CA GLN A 63 -13.82 5.79 9.97
C GLN A 63 -12.57 6.66 9.86
N LEU A 64 -12.73 7.96 9.57
CA LEU A 64 -11.61 8.90 9.54
C LEU A 64 -10.83 8.91 10.87
N ARG A 65 -11.53 8.96 12.01
CA ARG A 65 -10.91 8.95 13.34
C ARG A 65 -10.24 7.62 13.65
N LEU A 66 -10.88 6.50 13.31
CA LEU A 66 -10.33 5.15 13.50
C LEU A 66 -9.04 4.97 12.68
N ASN A 67 -9.09 5.28 11.38
CA ASN A 67 -7.95 5.19 10.48
C ASN A 67 -6.80 6.09 10.93
N SER A 68 -7.11 7.29 11.44
CA SER A 68 -6.11 8.20 11.99
C SER A 68 -5.39 7.60 13.21
N ALA A 69 -6.13 6.97 14.13
CA ALA A 69 -5.55 6.32 15.30
C ALA A 69 -4.69 5.10 14.92
N ILE A 70 -5.16 4.29 13.96
CA ILE A 70 -4.45 3.11 13.44
C ILE A 70 -3.15 3.55 12.75
N ALA A 71 -3.21 4.53 11.85
CA ALA A 71 -2.04 5.06 11.16
C ALA A 71 -1.02 5.63 12.15
N ALA A 72 -1.48 6.38 13.15
CA ALA A 72 -0.59 6.93 14.19
C ALA A 72 0.14 5.83 14.96
N ALA A 73 -0.56 4.76 15.35
CA ALA A 73 0.06 3.63 16.06
C ALA A 73 1.11 2.91 15.21
N VAL A 74 0.80 2.62 13.95
CA VAL A 74 1.71 1.94 13.00
C VAL A 74 2.95 2.80 12.72
N ILE A 75 2.75 4.07 12.36
CA ILE A 75 3.85 4.98 12.03
C ILE A 75 4.75 5.20 13.26
N TRP A 76 4.15 5.39 14.43
CA TRP A 76 4.91 5.55 15.68
C TRP A 76 5.73 4.29 16.00
N GLY A 77 5.14 3.11 15.83
CA GLY A 77 5.84 1.84 16.03
C GLY A 77 7.07 1.71 15.12
N PHE A 78 6.89 1.86 13.81
CA PHE A 78 8.02 1.79 12.86
C PHE A 78 9.08 2.87 13.09
N ALA A 79 8.67 4.09 13.48
CA ALA A 79 9.61 5.18 13.76
C ALA A 79 10.52 4.92 14.97
N ASN A 80 10.02 4.13 15.95
CA ASN A 80 10.76 3.80 17.18
C ASN A 80 11.40 2.40 17.13
N ASP A 81 11.17 1.63 16.08
CA ASP A 81 11.80 0.34 15.90
C ASP A 81 13.29 0.51 15.55
N SER A 82 14.12 -0.35 16.14
CA SER A 82 15.54 -0.46 15.84
C SER A 82 15.81 -1.34 14.62
N ALA A 83 14.88 -2.25 14.29
CA ALA A 83 14.98 -3.07 13.10
C ALA A 83 14.88 -2.20 11.84
N ARG A 84 15.59 -2.62 10.81
CA ARG A 84 15.53 -2.03 9.48
C ARG A 84 15.15 -3.12 8.51
N LEU A 85 13.99 -2.97 7.88
CA LEU A 85 13.59 -3.89 6.83
C LEU A 85 14.58 -3.74 5.66
N PRO A 86 15.18 -4.85 5.18
CA PRO A 86 16.07 -4.77 4.04
C PRO A 86 15.28 -4.35 2.81
N ARG A 87 15.97 -3.72 1.85
CA ARG A 87 15.43 -3.58 0.50
C ARG A 87 15.41 -4.94 -0.18
N HIS A 88 14.38 -5.19 -0.96
CA HIS A 88 14.38 -6.28 -1.93
C HIS A 88 15.35 -5.97 -3.06
N THR A 89 16.05 -6.99 -3.52
CA THR A 89 16.86 -6.98 -4.73
C THR A 89 15.99 -7.07 -5.99
N HIS A 90 16.56 -6.74 -7.15
CA HIS A 90 15.89 -6.89 -8.44
C HIS A 90 15.35 -8.31 -8.63
N ALA A 91 16.10 -9.33 -8.20
CA ALA A 91 15.68 -10.72 -8.29
C ALA A 91 14.48 -11.04 -7.37
N GLU A 92 14.44 -10.46 -6.17
CA GLU A 92 13.30 -10.61 -5.26
C GLU A 92 12.06 -9.86 -5.76
N VAL A 93 12.24 -8.67 -6.36
CA VAL A 93 11.15 -7.94 -7.03
C VAL A 93 10.68 -8.70 -8.28
N GLN A 94 11.58 -9.29 -9.06
CA GLN A 94 11.21 -10.17 -10.18
C GLN A 94 10.40 -11.37 -9.71
N ALA A 95 10.83 -12.03 -8.62
CA ALA A 95 10.08 -13.13 -8.03
C ALA A 95 8.69 -12.68 -7.52
N LEU A 96 8.56 -11.45 -7.03
CA LEU A 96 7.27 -10.84 -6.68
C LEU A 96 6.37 -10.62 -7.91
N ILE A 97 6.94 -10.17 -9.02
CA ILE A 97 6.23 -10.02 -10.29
C ILE A 97 5.74 -11.38 -10.79
N ASP A 98 6.61 -12.39 -10.78
CA ASP A 98 6.32 -13.73 -11.32
C ASP A 98 5.26 -14.49 -10.49
N LYS A 99 5.20 -14.26 -9.17
CA LYS A 99 4.26 -14.94 -8.26
C LYS A 99 2.88 -14.28 -8.18
N SER A 100 2.66 -13.16 -8.85
CA SER A 100 1.45 -12.34 -8.72
C SER A 100 0.90 -11.92 -10.10
N ASP A 101 -0.16 -11.13 -10.11
CA ASP A 101 -0.69 -10.49 -11.32
C ASP A 101 -0.03 -9.11 -11.59
N LEU A 102 1.03 -8.76 -10.86
CA LEU A 102 1.68 -7.45 -10.93
C LEU A 102 2.15 -7.10 -12.35
N GLN A 103 2.63 -8.07 -13.14
CA GLN A 103 2.97 -7.82 -14.54
C GLN A 103 1.77 -7.28 -15.33
N GLN A 104 0.61 -7.91 -15.20
CA GLN A 104 -0.61 -7.47 -15.90
C GLN A 104 -1.04 -6.09 -15.41
N GLN A 105 -0.96 -5.83 -14.10
CA GLN A 105 -1.23 -4.50 -13.54
C GLN A 105 -0.27 -3.45 -14.14
N MET A 106 1.04 -3.72 -14.19
CA MET A 106 2.04 -2.82 -14.77
C MET A 106 1.81 -2.56 -16.27
N GLN A 107 1.33 -3.55 -17.02
CA GLN A 107 0.95 -3.38 -18.42
C GLN A 107 -0.28 -2.48 -18.56
N ASN A 108 -1.30 -2.67 -17.72
CA ASN A 108 -2.51 -1.85 -17.73
C ASN A 108 -2.22 -0.38 -17.40
N PHE A 109 -1.22 -0.12 -16.55
CA PHE A 109 -0.76 1.22 -16.19
C PHE A 109 0.38 1.75 -17.08
N ALA A 110 0.76 1.03 -18.14
CA ALA A 110 1.83 1.39 -19.08
C ALA A 110 3.22 1.62 -18.45
N VAL A 111 3.52 0.95 -17.33
CA VAL A 111 4.81 1.04 -16.61
C VAL A 111 5.68 -0.22 -16.74
N TRP A 112 5.17 -1.27 -17.40
CA TRP A 112 5.92 -2.52 -17.62
C TRP A 112 7.22 -2.31 -18.42
N GLY A 113 7.20 -1.45 -19.44
CA GLY A 113 8.37 -1.19 -20.29
C GLY A 113 9.56 -0.60 -19.50
N ASP A 114 9.29 0.15 -18.44
CA ASP A 114 10.32 0.75 -17.60
C ASP A 114 11.06 -0.30 -16.76
N TRP A 115 10.36 -1.36 -16.33
CA TRP A 115 10.98 -2.51 -15.67
C TRP A 115 11.84 -3.31 -16.65
N VAL A 116 11.30 -3.65 -17.82
CA VAL A 116 12.02 -4.43 -18.86
C VAL A 116 13.28 -3.71 -19.33
N SER A 117 13.24 -2.38 -19.41
CA SER A 117 14.40 -1.56 -19.80
C SER A 117 15.37 -1.27 -18.66
N ALA A 118 15.10 -1.76 -17.44
CA ALA A 118 15.81 -1.42 -16.20
C ALA A 118 15.86 0.11 -15.92
N THR A 119 14.93 0.87 -16.49
CA THR A 119 14.72 2.28 -16.14
C THR A 119 14.17 2.38 -14.72
N ARG A 120 13.35 1.41 -14.29
CA ARG A 120 12.88 1.21 -12.91
C ARG A 120 13.39 -0.11 -12.35
N GLY A 121 13.54 -0.16 -11.03
CA GLY A 121 13.90 -1.37 -10.29
C GLY A 121 15.37 -1.73 -10.42
N ARG A 122 16.25 -0.76 -10.17
CA ARG A 122 17.70 -0.95 -10.37
C ARG A 122 18.43 -1.55 -9.17
N HIS A 123 17.72 -1.69 -8.06
CA HIS A 123 18.25 -2.16 -6.78
C HIS A 123 18.47 -3.67 -6.71
#